data_AF-A0A7S2J6Z6-F1
#
_entry.id   AF-A0A7S2J6Z6-F1
#
_cell.length_a   1.000
_cell.length_b   1.000
_cell.length_c   1.000
_cell.angle_alpha   90.00
_cell.angle_beta   90.00
_cell.angle_gamma   90.00
#
_symmetry.space_group_name_H-M   'P 1'
#
loop_
_entity.id
_entity.type
_entity.pdbx_description
1 polymer ?
#
loop_
_entity_poly.entity_id
_entity_poly.type
_entity_poly.pdbx_seq_one_letter_code
_entity_poly.pdbx_strand_id
1 'polypeptide(L)'
;LLRLKRRIVIFLTYDARARLVMCEAYRLGFLSAIYMVLGWFVQGWWTIPDTGCTVEELTQMAMHQVVVQTLSFRKDSATPLSCSSGISSGTFKTKLGALQVNASQHGYIPTDD
;
A
#
# COMPACT_ATOMS: atom_id res chain seq x y z
N LEU A 1 11.05 12.85 33.21
CA LEU A 1 10.00 12.08 32.50
C LEU A 1 9.51 12.87 31.29
N LEU A 2 10.15 12.71 30.14
CA LEU A 2 9.71 13.31 28.88
C LEU A 2 8.51 12.51 28.35
N ARG A 3 7.32 13.12 28.37
CA ARG A 3 6.12 12.58 27.72
C ARG A 3 6.41 12.49 26.21
N LEU A 4 6.71 11.29 25.71
CA LEU A 4 6.78 11.03 24.27
C LEU A 4 5.41 11.34 23.66
N LYS A 5 5.25 12.57 23.16
CA LYS A 5 4.06 12.94 22.40
C LYS A 5 4.11 12.13 21.11
N ARG A 6 3.28 11.10 21.01
CA ARG A 6 3.04 10.38 19.75
C ARG A 6 2.68 11.41 18.68
N ARG A 7 3.32 11.31 17.52
CA ARG A 7 3.09 12.22 16.39
C ARG A 7 2.44 11.42 15.27
N ILE A 8 1.42 12.00 14.64
CA ILE A 8 0.83 11.43 13.44
C ILE A 8 1.43 12.15 12.25
N VAL A 9 1.99 11.40 11.31
CA VAL A 9 2.57 11.92 10.06
C VAL A 9 1.74 11.37 8.91
N ILE A 10 1.24 12.26 8.05
CA ILE A 10 0.45 11.87 6.87
C ILE A 10 1.36 11.96 5.65
N PHE A 11 1.55 10.83 4.96
CA PHE A 11 2.30 10.79 3.71
C PHE A 11 1.38 11.08 2.52
N LEU A 12 1.61 12.24 1.91
CA LEU A 12 1.03 12.66 0.62
C LEU A 12 2.14 12.64 -0.44
N THR A 13 2.75 11.48 -0.64
CA THR A 13 3.91 11.30 -1.52
C THR A 13 3.95 9.85 -2.04
N TYR A 14 4.88 9.56 -2.95
CA TYR A 14 5.20 8.19 -3.37
C TYR A 14 6.06 7.45 -2.33
N ASP A 15 6.02 6.13 -2.41
CA ASP A 15 6.65 5.17 -1.50
C ASP A 15 8.16 5.40 -1.34
N ALA A 16 8.88 5.66 -2.44
CA ALA A 16 10.32 5.94 -2.41
C ALA A 16 10.68 7.16 -1.55
N ARG A 17 9.88 8.22 -1.64
CA ARG A 17 10.07 9.41 -0.81
C ARG A 17 9.66 9.16 0.64
N ALA A 18 8.63 8.37 0.88
CA ALA A 18 8.22 7.99 2.23
C ALA A 18 9.31 7.19 2.95
N ARG A 19 10.02 6.27 2.26
CA ARG A 19 11.16 5.53 2.82
C ARG A 19 12.29 6.45 3.26
N LEU A 20 12.64 7.45 2.45
CA LEU A 20 13.67 8.44 2.80
C LEU A 20 13.29 9.22 4.06
N VAL A 21 12.04 9.67 4.17
CA VAL A 21 11.56 10.39 5.36
C VAL A 21 11.56 9.49 6.60
N MET A 22 11.14 8.22 6.47
CA MET A 22 11.19 7.26 7.58
C MET A 22 12.64 7.01 8.03
N CYS A 23 13.58 6.87 7.09
CA CYS A 23 14.99 6.65 7.41
C CYS A 23 15.60 7.84 8.18
N GLU A 24 15.37 9.06 7.71
CA GLU A 24 15.84 10.26 8.42
C GLU A 24 15.15 10.43 9.78
N ALA A 25 13.85 10.10 9.89
CA ALA A 25 13.15 10.11 11.16
C ALA A 25 13.73 9.08 12.15
N TYR A 26 14.11 7.90 11.69
CA TYR A 26 14.76 6.87 12.50
C TYR A 26 16.11 7.36 13.04
N ARG A 27 16.96 7.91 12.17
CA ARG A 27 18.28 8.48 12.53
C ARG A 27 18.19 9.60 13.56
N LEU A 28 17.13 10.41 13.49
CA LEU A 28 16.85 11.49 14.45
C LEU A 28 16.15 11.01 15.73
N GLY A 29 15.87 9.72 15.87
CA GLY A 29 15.26 9.12 17.06
C GLY A 29 13.74 9.31 17.18
N PHE A 30 13.04 9.61 16.07
CA PHE A 30 11.58 9.79 16.07
C PHE A 30 10.80 8.46 15.97
N LEU A 31 11.12 7.50 16.84
CA LEU A 31 10.60 6.13 16.80
C LEU A 31 9.12 5.99 17.23
N SER A 32 8.53 7.04 17.78
CA SER A 32 7.14 7.03 18.29
C SER A 32 6.12 7.67 17.34
N ALA A 33 6.51 7.85 16.07
CA ALA A 33 5.62 8.34 15.02
C ALA A 33 4.68 7.23 14.54
N ILE A 34 3.43 7.60 14.26
CA ILE A 34 2.46 6.75 13.56
C ILE A 34 2.28 7.34 12.17
N TYR A 35 2.51 6.54 11.14
CA TYR A 35 2.40 6.97 9.76
C TYR A 35 1.03 6.62 9.20
N MET A 36 0.40 7.60 8.56
CA MET A 36 -0.77 7.38 7.72
C MET A 36 -0.31 7.41 6.26
N VAL A 37 -0.53 6.30 5.55
CA VAL A 37 -0.16 6.14 4.15
C VAL A 37 -1.39 5.89 3.30
N LEU A 38 -1.27 6.18 2.02
CA LEU A 38 -2.29 5.93 1.04
C LEU A 38 -2.11 4.52 0.47
N GLY A 39 -3.20 3.79 0.32
CA GLY A 39 -3.17 2.34 0.06
C GLY A 39 -2.86 1.92 -1.36
N TRP A 40 -2.35 2.82 -2.20
CA TRP A 40 -1.76 2.46 -3.49
C TRP A 40 -0.28 2.08 -3.39
N PHE A 41 0.31 2.11 -2.19
CA PHE A 41 1.65 1.55 -2.00
C PHE A 41 1.58 0.03 -2.05
N VAL A 42 2.49 -0.58 -2.81
CA VAL A 42 2.63 -2.04 -2.90
C VAL A 42 2.85 -2.64 -1.51
N GLN A 43 2.30 -3.83 -1.27
CA GLN A 43 2.52 -4.52 -0.01
C GLN A 43 4.01 -4.73 0.24
N GLY A 44 4.49 -4.35 1.43
CA GLY A 44 5.91 -4.43 1.77
C GLY A 44 6.77 -3.33 1.14
N TRP A 45 6.19 -2.24 0.62
CA TRP A 45 6.94 -1.15 -0.01
C TRP A 45 8.13 -0.61 0.81
N TRP A 46 8.15 -0.76 2.14
CA TRP A 46 9.25 -0.32 3.02
C TRP A 46 10.46 -1.27 3.01
N THR A 47 10.38 -2.45 2.40
CA THR A 47 11.48 -3.44 2.37
C THR A 47 12.44 -3.23 1.20
N ILE A 48 12.23 -2.22 0.37
CA ILE A 48 13.10 -1.91 -0.76
C ILE A 48 14.38 -1.24 -0.21
N PRO A 49 15.58 -1.79 -0.50
CA PRO A 49 16.84 -1.30 0.04
C PRO A 49 17.38 -0.11 -0.77
N ASP A 50 16.64 1.01 -0.80
CA ASP A 50 16.98 2.22 -1.56
C ASP A 50 17.24 3.46 -0.69
N THR A 51 17.47 3.25 0.61
CA THR A 51 17.82 4.31 1.57
C THR A 51 19.09 3.95 2.35
N GLY A 52 19.54 4.86 3.21
CA GLY A 52 20.67 4.60 4.10
C GLY A 52 20.31 3.87 5.41
N CYS A 53 19.11 3.31 5.52
CA CYS A 53 18.64 2.52 6.67
C CYS A 53 18.41 1.06 6.24
N THR A 54 18.51 0.11 7.17
CA THR A 54 18.24 -1.31 6.87
C THR A 54 16.74 -1.58 6.74
N VAL A 55 16.41 -2.73 6.15
CA VAL A 55 15.01 -3.18 6.03
C VAL A 55 14.39 -3.37 7.41
N GLU A 56 15.14 -3.84 8.40
CA GLU A 56 14.68 -4.02 9.77
C GLU A 56 14.36 -2.67 10.44
N GLU A 57 15.20 -1.66 10.23
CA GLU A 57 14.99 -0.31 10.77
C GLU A 57 13.74 0.34 10.16
N LEU A 58 13.59 0.26 8.82
CA LEU A 58 12.39 0.76 8.14
C LEU A 58 11.15 -0.05 8.51
N THR A 59 11.28 -1.35 8.73
CA THR A 59 10.17 -2.20 9.18
C THR A 59 9.68 -1.74 10.55
N GLN A 60 10.57 -1.44 11.50
CA GLN A 60 10.20 -0.89 12.81
C GLN A 60 9.44 0.44 12.67
N MET A 61 9.84 1.30 11.75
CA MET A 61 9.16 2.59 11.50
C MET A 61 7.81 2.41 10.80
N ALA A 62 7.67 1.41 9.93
CA ALA A 62 6.43 1.10 9.22
C ALA A 62 5.42 0.31 10.07
N MET A 63 5.86 -0.26 11.20
CA MET A 63 4.96 -0.95 12.13
C MET A 63 3.86 0.00 12.63
N HIS A 64 2.65 -0.53 12.75
CA HIS A 64 1.48 0.20 13.22
C HIS A 64 1.06 1.39 12.34
N GLN A 65 1.46 1.41 11.07
CA GLN A 65 0.93 2.38 10.11
C GLN A 65 -0.58 2.22 9.90
N VAL A 66 -1.22 3.33 9.57
CA VAL A 66 -2.62 3.38 9.16
C VAL A 66 -2.67 3.53 7.64
N VAL A 67 -3.27 2.57 6.96
CA VAL A 67 -3.43 2.60 5.50
C VAL A 67 -4.84 3.09 5.16
N VAL A 68 -4.93 4.12 4.34
CA VAL A 68 -6.20 4.66 3.83
C VAL A 68 -6.30 4.33 2.35
N GLN A 69 -7.31 3.54 1.97
CA GLN A 69 -7.51 3.13 0.59
C GLN A 69 -8.98 3.22 0.20
N THR A 70 -9.23 3.51 -1.08
CA THR A 70 -10.55 3.37 -1.66
C THR A 70 -10.81 1.91 -2.03
N LEU A 71 -12.03 1.45 -1.81
CA LEU A 71 -12.45 0.13 -2.29
C LEU A 71 -12.82 0.23 -3.77
N SER A 72 -12.04 -0.40 -4.64
CA SER A 72 -12.32 -0.45 -6.08
C SER A 72 -13.57 -1.28 -6.41
N PHE A 73 -13.91 -2.23 -5.55
CA PHE A 73 -15.11 -3.06 -5.68
C PHE A 73 -15.97 -2.98 -4.43
N ARG A 74 -17.28 -3.10 -4.62
CA ARG A 74 -18.20 -3.31 -3.50
C ARG A 74 -17.86 -4.59 -2.75
N LYS A 75 -18.20 -4.62 -1.45
CA LYS A 75 -18.03 -5.81 -0.61
C LYS A 75 -18.99 -6.93 -0.99
N ASP A 76 -20.18 -6.59 -1.50
CA ASP A 76 -21.11 -7.55 -2.04
C ASP A 76 -20.68 -7.98 -3.45
N SER A 77 -20.63 -9.29 -3.68
CA SER A 77 -20.20 -9.86 -4.95
C SER A 77 -21.32 -10.05 -5.96
N ALA A 78 -22.59 -9.94 -5.52
CA ALA A 78 -23.78 -10.24 -6.32
C ALA A 78 -24.41 -9.00 -6.97
N THR A 79 -24.24 -7.82 -6.37
CA THR A 79 -24.85 -6.58 -6.88
C THR A 79 -24.21 -6.20 -8.23
N PRO A 80 -25.02 -5.85 -9.24
CA PRO A 80 -24.52 -5.37 -10.52
C PRO A 80 -23.62 -4.14 -10.37
N LEU A 81 -22.62 -4.03 -11.25
CA LEU A 81 -21.74 -2.86 -11.28
C LEU A 81 -22.51 -1.61 -11.72
N SER A 82 -22.12 -0.45 -11.21
CA SER A 82 -22.70 0.83 -11.63
C SER A 82 -22.50 1.11 -13.12
N CYS A 83 -21.40 0.62 -13.69
CA CYS A 83 -21.07 0.77 -15.11
C CYS A 83 -21.70 -0.32 -16.01
N SER A 84 -22.31 -1.37 -15.44
CA SER A 84 -22.93 -2.44 -16.22
C SER A 84 -23.96 -3.22 -15.42
N SER A 85 -25.21 -3.20 -15.88
CA SER A 85 -26.34 -3.91 -15.26
C SER A 85 -26.27 -5.44 -15.39
N GLY A 86 -25.43 -5.96 -16.29
CA GLY A 86 -25.36 -7.40 -16.61
C GLY A 86 -24.24 -8.17 -15.92
N ILE A 87 -23.38 -7.52 -15.13
CA ILE A 87 -22.25 -8.18 -14.47
C ILE A 87 -22.08 -7.69 -13.04
N SER A 88 -21.84 -8.62 -12.12
CA SER A 88 -21.49 -8.32 -10.74
C SER A 88 -19.98 -8.26 -10.53
N SER A 89 -19.54 -7.70 -9.40
CA SER A 89 -18.11 -7.66 -9.05
C SER A 89 -17.48 -9.06 -8.94
N GLY A 90 -18.26 -10.07 -8.50
CA GLY A 90 -17.81 -11.45 -8.43
C GLY A 90 -17.50 -12.03 -9.81
N THR A 91 -18.46 -11.96 -10.74
CA THR A 91 -18.28 -12.46 -12.11
C THR A 91 -17.17 -11.69 -12.84
N PHE A 92 -17.07 -10.38 -12.63
CA PHE A 92 -16.03 -9.56 -13.23
C PHE A 92 -14.63 -9.98 -12.76
N LYS A 93 -14.42 -10.16 -11.45
CA LYS A 93 -13.13 -10.59 -10.89
C LYS A 93 -12.70 -11.96 -11.43
N THR A 94 -13.63 -12.91 -11.56
CA THR A 94 -13.32 -14.22 -12.15
C THR A 94 -12.86 -14.10 -13.60
N LYS A 95 -13.55 -13.28 -14.41
CA LYS A 95 -13.16 -13.03 -15.80
C LYS A 95 -11.81 -12.32 -15.90
N LEU A 96 -11.59 -11.30 -15.07
CA LEU A 96 -10.33 -10.56 -15.02
C LEU A 96 -9.17 -11.47 -14.63
N GLY A 97 -9.33 -12.31 -13.61
CA GLY A 97 -8.31 -13.28 -13.21
C GLY A 97 -7.96 -14.28 -14.31
N ALA A 98 -8.96 -14.78 -15.05
CA ALA A 98 -8.72 -15.67 -16.19
C ALA A 98 -7.94 -14.98 -17.32
N LEU A 99 -8.25 -13.71 -17.60
CA LEU A 99 -7.51 -12.90 -18.58
C LEU A 99 -6.07 -12.64 -18.13
N GLN A 100 -5.86 -12.33 -16.84
CA GLN A 100 -4.53 -12.11 -16.29
C GLN A 100 -3.66 -13.37 -16.37
N VAL A 101 -4.20 -14.55 -16.03
CA VAL A 101 -3.46 -15.82 -16.17
C VAL A 101 -3.05 -16.07 -17.62
N ASN A 102 -3.96 -15.85 -18.56
CA ASN A 102 -3.67 -16.02 -20.00
C ASN A 102 -2.62 -15.00 -20.50
N ALA A 103 -2.70 -13.76 -20.03
CA ALA A 103 -1.74 -12.70 -20.35
C ALA A 103 -0.33 -13.03 -19.81
N SER A 104 -0.23 -13.52 -18.58
CA SER A 104 1.04 -13.98 -17.98
C SER A 104 1.64 -15.16 -18.72
N GLN A 105 0.81 -16.08 -19.24
CA GLN A 105 1.27 -17.20 -20.09
C GLN A 105 1.81 -16.75 -21.45
N HIS A 106 1.38 -15.58 -21.95
CA HIS A 106 1.87 -14.99 -23.19
C HIS A 106 2.94 -13.90 -22.96
N GLY A 107 3.55 -13.85 -21.77
CA GLY A 107 4.68 -12.96 -21.46
C GLY A 107 4.28 -11.52 -21.14
N TYR A 108 3.00 -11.23 -20.91
CA TYR A 108 2.56 -9.92 -20.44
C TYR A 108 2.63 -9.90 -18.91
N ILE A 109 3.54 -9.12 -18.35
CA ILE A 109 3.61 -8.87 -16.91
C ILE A 109 2.63 -7.73 -16.61
N PRO A 110 1.53 -7.94 -15.89
CA PRO A 110 0.69 -6.84 -15.44
C PRO A 110 1.53 -6.01 -14.47
N THR A 111 1.85 -4.77 -14.84
CA THR A 111 2.30 -3.77 -13.87
C THR A 111 1.06 -3.29 -13.14
N ASP A 112 1.03 -3.49 -11.82
CA ASP A 112 -0.03 -2.97 -10.95
C ASP A 112 0.08 -1.43 -10.88
N ASP A 113 -0.56 -0.75 -11.82
CA ASP A 113 -0.87 0.69 -11.75
C ASP A 113 -2.26 0.93 -11.13
#